data_AF-A0AAD9JGL1-F1
#
_entry.id   AF-A0AAD9JGL1-F1
#
_cell.length_a   1.000
_cell.length_b   1.000
_cell.length_c   1.000
_cell.angle_alpha   90.00
_cell.angle_beta   90.00
_cell.angle_gamma   90.00
#
_symmetry.space_group_name_H-M   'P 1'
#
loop_
_entity.id
_entity.type
_entity.pdbx_description
1 polymer ?
#
loop_
_entity_poly.entity_id
_entity_poly.type
_entity_poly.pdbx_seq_one_letter_code
_entity_poly.pdbx_strand_id
1 'polypeptide(L)' 'MDFSRGFYVVYHLCSPHSFCVVLFVWCTVVYAHGRTYIDVSFSCLYGVP' A
#
# COMPACT_ATOMS: atom_id res chain seq x y z
N MET A 1 -0.03 15.33 -21.25
CA MET A 1 0.25 13.91 -21.04
C MET A 1 -0.21 13.59 -19.64
N ASP A 2 -1.15 12.65 -19.50
CA ASP A 2 -1.52 12.13 -18.19
C ASP A 2 -0.46 11.11 -17.77
N PHE A 3 0.01 11.20 -16.53
CA PHE A 3 0.96 10.24 -15.99
C PHE A 3 0.55 9.80 -14.59
N SER A 4 0.84 8.55 -14.28
CA SER A 4 0.70 8.00 -12.93
C SER A 4 2.04 7.44 -12.46
N ARG A 5 2.30 7.58 -11.17
CA ARG A 5 3.42 6.92 -10.50
C ARG A 5 2.86 6.19 -9.29
N GLY A 6 3.14 4.89 -9.22
CA GLY A 6 2.79 4.04 -8.09
C GLY A 6 4.03 3.72 -7.27
N PHE A 7 3.85 3.63 -5.96
CA PHE A 7 4.82 2.98 -5.06
C PHE A 7 4.06 2.12 -4.06
N TYR A 8 4.72 1.06 -3.58
CA TYR A 8 4.18 0.20 -2.56
C TYR A 8 5.11 0.17 -1.35
N VAL A 9 4.52 0.05 -0.17
CA VAL A 9 5.24 -0.12 1.10
C VAL A 9 4.71 -1.39 1.75
N VAL A 10 5.63 -2.23 2.25
CA VAL A 10 5.30 -3.46 2.95
C VAL A 10 5.65 -3.30 4.42
N TYR A 11 4.67 -3.50 5.30
CA TYR A 11 4.86 -3.52 6.74
C TYR A 11 4.69 -4.93 7.28
N HIS A 12 5.62 -5.35 8.13
CA HIS A 12 5.52 -6.60 8.88
C HIS A 12 5.19 -6.27 10.34
N LEU A 13 3.98 -6.63 10.76
CA LEU A 13 3.51 -6.46 12.14
C LEU A 13 3.43 -7.85 12.77
N CYS A 14 4.44 -8.19 13.56
CA CYS A 14 4.50 -9.48 14.26
C CYS A 14 4.10 -9.31 15.73
N SER A 15 3.13 -10.10 16.16
CA SER A 15 2.90 -10.36 17.58
C SER A 15 4.02 -11.26 18.10
N PRO A 16 4.66 -10.94 19.24
CA PRO A 16 5.76 -11.73 19.80
C PRO A 16 5.37 -13.17 20.19
N HIS A 17 4.08 -13.51 20.21
CA HIS A 17 3.61 -14.80 20.71
C HIS A 17 2.75 -15.62 19.74
N SER A 18 2.31 -15.11 18.59
CA SER A 18 1.18 -15.79 17.91
C SER A 18 1.00 -15.63 16.40
N PHE A 19 1.36 -14.50 15.78
CA PHE A 19 1.13 -14.32 14.34
C PHE A 19 1.87 -13.11 13.77
N CYS A 20 2.10 -13.12 12.45
CA CYS A 20 2.58 -11.96 11.71
C CYS A 20 1.55 -11.56 10.65
N VAL A 21 1.23 -10.27 10.60
CA VAL A 21 0.41 -9.68 9.54
C VAL A 21 1.33 -8.93 8.59
N VAL A 22 1.19 -9.22 7.30
CA VAL A 22 1.85 -8.45 6.24
C VAL A 22 0.85 -7.47 5.68
N LEU A 23 1.11 -6.18 5.86
CA LEU A 23 0.29 -5.10 5.33
C LEU A 23 0.95 -4.53 4.08
N PHE A 24 0.24 -4.59 2.97
CA PHE A 24 0.62 -3.99 1.69
C PHE A 24 -0.14 -2.68 1.54
N VAL A 25 0.59 -1.57 1.45
CA VAL A 25 0.03 -0.24 1.18
C VAL A 25 0.44 0.16 -0.23
N TRP A 26 -0.53 0.42 -1.09
CA TRP A 26 -0.31 0.87 -2.46
C TRP A 26 -0.78 2.33 -2.60
N CYS A 27 0.14 3.20 -3.02
CA CYS A 27 -0.14 4.60 -3.26
C CYS A 27 0.07 4.92 -4.75
N THR A 28 -0.98 5.39 -5.41
CA THR A 28 -0.91 5.89 -6.79
C THR A 28 -1.08 7.39 -6.80
N VAL A 29 -0.09 8.11 -7.31
CA VAL A 29 -0.22 9.54 -7.61
C VAL A 29 -0.57 9.68 -9.08
N VAL A 30 -1.71 10.30 -9.38
CA VAL A 30 -2.21 10.51 -10.73
C VAL A 30 -2.23 12.00 -11.03
N TYR A 31 -1.54 12.42 -12.09
CA TYR A 31 -1.59 13.80 -12.57
C TYR A 31 -2.38 13.83 -13.86
N ALA A 32 -3.59 14.40 -13.79
CA ALA A 32 -4.53 14.48 -14.91
C ALA A 32 -5.18 15.86 -14.96
N HIS A 33 -5.25 16.46 -16.16
CA HIS A 33 -5.91 17.76 -16.39
C HIS A 33 -5.47 18.90 -15.45
N GLY A 34 -4.18 18.99 -15.11
CA GLY A 34 -3.66 20.01 -14.19
C GLY A 34 -4.05 19.79 -12.72
N ARG A 35 -4.58 18.62 -12.38
CA ARG A 35 -4.93 18.21 -11.01
C ARG A 35 -4.11 17.00 -10.60
N THR A 36 -3.82 16.94 -9.30
CA THR A 36 -3.12 15.82 -8.67
C THR A 36 -4.13 15.05 -7.81
N TYR A 37 -4.25 13.75 -8.06
CA TYR A 37 -5.06 12.83 -7.29
C TYR A 37 -4.14 11.82 -6.61
N ILE A 38 -4.51 11.41 -5.39
CA ILE A 38 -3.81 10.37 -4.66
C ILE A 38 -4.84 9.30 -4.35
N ASP A 39 -4.62 8.11 -4.90
CA ASP A 39 -5.38 6.91 -4.60
C ASP A 39 -4.54 6.04 -3.66
N VAL A 40 -5.12 5.62 -2.53
CA VAL A 40 -4.45 4.81 -1.52
C VAL A 40 -5.29 3.57 -1.28
N SER A 41 -4.70 2.39 -1.50
CA SER A 41 -5.34 1.11 -1.20
C SER A 41 -4.51 0.29 -0.22
N PHE A 42 -5.22 -0.50 0.59
CA PHE A 42 -4.65 -1.32 1.65
C PHE A 42 -5.06 -2.78 1.44
N SER A 43 -4.12 -3.69 1.60
CA SER A 43 -4.37 -5.13 1.62
C SER A 43 -3.59 -5.77 2.77
N CYS A 44 -4.19 -6.69 3.50
CA CYS A 44 -3.54 -7.43 4.56
C CYS A 44 -3.56 -8.94 4.25
N LEU A 45 -2.42 -9.59 4.44
CA LEU A 45 -2.30 -11.04 4.40
C LEU A 45 -2.00 -11.54 5.82
N TYR A 46 -2.87 -12.40 6.33
CA TYR A 46 -2.66 -13.04 7.62
C TYR A 46 -1.71 -14.23 7.44
N GLY A 47 -0.49 -14.11 7.95
CA GLY A 47 0.48 -15.19 8.01
C GLY A 47 0.37 -15.88 9.37
N VAL A 48 -0.16 -17.10 9.38
CA VAL A 48 0.03 -18.02 10.52
C VAL A 48 1.52 -18.42 10.51
N PRO A 49 2.22 -18.41 11.66
CA PRO A 49 3.65 -18.71 11.73
C PRO A 49 4.02 -20.06 11.10
#